data_AF-A0A966F917-F1
#
_entry.id   AF-A0A966F917-F1
#
_cell.length_a   1.000
_cell.length_b   1.000
_cell.length_c   1.000
_cell.angle_alpha   90.00
_cell.angle_beta   90.00
_cell.angle_gamma   90.00
#
_symmetry.space_group_name_H-M   'P 1'
#
loop_
_entity.id
_entity.type
_entity.pdbx_description
1 polymer ?
#
loop_
_entity_poly.entity_id
_entity_poly.type
_entity_poly.pdbx_seq_one_letter_code
_entity_poly.pdbx_strand_id
1 'polypeptide(L)' 'MKYTDIQNKSDNELSELVSTARENLRAELFKDKISKKASVIRSAKITTARALTEINTRRRNQSVK' A
#
# COMPACT_ATOMS: atom_id res chain seq x y z
N MET A 1 5.91 -2.36 -7.56
CA MET A 1 5.94 -0.90 -7.35
C MET A 1 7.20 -0.53 -6.59
N LYS A 2 7.99 0.42 -7.10
CA LYS A 2 9.18 0.91 -6.41
C LYS A 2 8.76 1.97 -5.38
N TYR A 3 9.64 2.26 -4.42
CA TYR A 3 9.34 3.28 -3.40
C TYR A 3 9.31 4.69 -4.00
N THR A 4 10.15 4.96 -5.00
CA THR A 4 10.17 6.20 -5.78
C THR A 4 8.81 6.55 -6.37
N ASP A 5 8.08 5.54 -6.86
CA ASP A 5 6.75 5.72 -7.45
C ASP A 5 5.72 6.16 -6.40
N ILE A 6 5.93 5.80 -5.13
CA ILE A 6 5.07 6.14 -3.99
C ILE A 6 5.37 7.57 -3.54
N GLN A 7 6.64 7.97 -3.51
CA GLN A 7 7.06 9.33 -3.12
C GLN A 7 6.49 10.41 -4.05
N ASN A 8 6.30 10.09 -5.33
CA ASN A 8 5.77 11.04 -6.32
C ASN A 8 4.24 11.23 -6.26
N LYS A 9 3.53 10.43 -5.46
CA LYS A 9 2.06 10.50 -5.34
C LYS A 9 1.63 11.58 -4.36
N SER A 10 0.47 12.18 -4.59
CA SER A 10 -0.20 13.04 -3.61
C SER A 10 -0.75 12.23 -2.42
N ASP A 11 -1.06 12.90 -1.31
CA ASP A 11 -1.63 12.23 -0.12
C ASP A 11 -2.96 11.52 -0.42
N ASN A 12 -3.79 12.12 -1.28
CA ASN A 12 -5.04 11.52 -1.73
C ASN A 12 -4.78 10.22 -2.51
N GLU A 13 -3.89 10.26 -3.49
CA GLU A 13 -3.49 9.06 -4.24
C GLU A 13 -2.85 7.99 -3.36
N LEU A 14 -2.09 8.37 -2.32
CA LEU A 14 -1.52 7.42 -1.37
C LEU A 14 -2.61 6.73 -0.54
N SER A 15 -3.65 7.47 -0.16
CA SER A 15 -4.79 6.90 0.58
C SER A 15 -5.61 5.93 -0.27
N GLU A 16 -5.87 6.28 -1.53
CA GLU A 16 -6.53 5.40 -2.50
C GLU A 16 -5.69 4.15 -2.77
N LEU A 17 -4.37 4.32 -2.95
CA LEU A 17 -3.45 3.20 -3.14
C LEU A 17 -3.48 2.22 -1.96
N VAL A 18 -3.56 2.73 -0.73
CA VAL A 18 -3.72 1.89 0.47
C VAL A 18 -5.06 1.15 0.45
N SER A 19 -6.17 1.82 0.09
CA SER A 19 -7.49 1.17 0.01
C SER A 19 -7.48 0.03 -1.00
N THR A 20 -7.06 0.31 -2.22
CA THR A 20 -7.00 -0.67 -3.31
C THR A 20 -6.05 -1.82 -2.98
N ALA A 21 -4.89 -1.56 -2.36
CA ALA A 21 -3.97 -2.62 -1.95
C ALA A 21 -4.58 -3.52 -0.87
N ARG A 22 -5.34 -2.96 0.09
CA ARG A 22 -6.04 -3.73 1.12
C ARG A 22 -7.19 -4.55 0.55
N GLU A 23 -7.93 -4.01 -0.40
CA GLU A 23 -8.99 -4.74 -1.10
C GLU A 23 -8.42 -5.92 -1.89
N ASN A 24 -7.34 -5.71 -2.64
CA ASN A 24 -6.64 -6.78 -3.35
C ASN A 24 -6.13 -7.85 -2.39
N LEU A 25 -5.57 -7.46 -1.23
CA LEU A 25 -5.16 -8.40 -0.21
C LEU A 25 -6.34 -9.22 0.32
N ARG A 26 -7.47 -8.58 0.63
CA ARG A 26 -8.69 -9.28 1.09
C ARG A 26 -9.20 -10.22 0.02
N ALA A 27 -9.40 -9.74 -1.20
CA ALA A 27 -9.89 -10.54 -2.33
C ALA A 27 -9.01 -11.78 -2.54
N GLU A 28 -7.68 -11.63 -2.47
CA GLU A 28 -6.77 -12.76 -2.61
C GLU A 28 -6.83 -13.73 -1.41
N LEU A 29 -7.02 -13.23 -0.19
CA LEU A 29 -7.16 -14.06 1.01
C LEU A 29 -8.49 -14.82 1.07
N PHE A 30 -9.54 -14.34 0.42
CA PHE A 30 -10.85 -15.00 0.34
C PHE A 30 -10.96 -16.06 -0.75
N LYS A 31 -9.99 -16.13 -1.68
CA LYS A 31 -9.95 -17.21 -2.69
C LYS A 31 -9.71 -18.59 -2.06
N ASP A 32 -10.04 -19.64 -2.80
CA ASP A 32 -9.67 -21.01 -2.42
C ASP A 32 -8.15 -21.21 -2.43
N LYS A 33 -7.65 -22.14 -1.59
CA LYS A 33 -6.21 -22.36 -1.36
C LYS A 33 -5.39 -22.52 -2.66
N ILE A 34 -5.97 -23.17 -3.68
CA ILE A 34 -5.32 -23.43 -4.97
C ILE A 34 -5.24 -22.14 -5.83
N SER A 35 -6.25 -21.28 -5.70
CA SER A 35 -6.40 -20.04 -6.47
C SER A 35 -5.66 -18.85 -5.88
N LYS A 36 -5.16 -18.97 -4.63
CA LYS A 36 -4.40 -17.91 -3.94
C LYS A 36 -3.01 -17.75 -4.54
N LYS A 37 -2.65 -16.51 -4.87
CA LYS A 37 -1.31 -16.13 -5.34
C LYS A 37 -0.53 -15.44 -4.22
N ALA A 38 0.47 -16.14 -3.68
CA ALA A 38 1.36 -15.60 -2.65
C ALA A 38 2.09 -14.31 -3.10
N SER A 39 2.42 -14.20 -4.39
CA SER A 39 3.03 -13.00 -4.97
C SER A 39 2.13 -11.77 -4.89
N VAL A 40 0.82 -11.93 -5.09
CA VAL A 40 -0.18 -10.85 -5.00
C VAL A 40 -0.32 -10.40 -3.54
N ILE A 41 -0.45 -11.34 -2.61
CA ILE A 41 -0.50 -11.06 -1.16
C ILE A 41 0.74 -10.30 -0.72
N ARG A 42 1.93 -10.79 -1.10
CA ARG A 42 3.21 -10.15 -0.75
C ARG A 42 3.29 -8.73 -1.31
N SER A 43 2.94 -8.56 -2.58
CA SER A 43 2.97 -7.26 -3.24
C SER A 43 2.00 -6.27 -2.59
N ALA A 44 0.77 -6.70 -2.32
CA ALA A 44 -0.25 -5.87 -1.66
C ALA A 44 0.18 -5.41 -0.26
N LYS A 45 0.78 -6.31 0.54
CA LYS A 45 1.33 -5.97 1.87
C LYS A 45 2.47 -4.95 1.78
N ILE A 46 3.41 -5.17 0.86
CA ILE A 46 4.55 -4.25 0.66
C ILE A 46 4.06 -2.86 0.24
N THR A 47 3.14 -2.79 -0.74
CA THR A 47 2.57 -1.52 -1.20
C THR A 47 1.86 -0.79 -0.07
N THR A 48 1.02 -1.49 0.70
CA THR A 48 0.32 -0.93 1.86
C THR A 48 1.31 -0.36 2.88
N ALA A 49 2.34 -1.12 3.26
CA ALA A 49 3.34 -0.67 4.23
C ALA A 49 4.09 0.57 3.75
N ARG A 50 4.56 0.57 2.50
CA ARG A 50 5.31 1.70 1.93
C ARG A 50 4.47 2.97 1.81
N ALA A 51 3.23 2.87 1.36
CA ALA A 51 2.34 4.02 1.25
C ALA A 51 2.01 4.62 2.63
N LEU A 52 1.77 3.79 3.65
CA LEU A 52 1.56 4.27 5.02
C LEU A 52 2.82 4.90 5.62
N THR A 53 4.00 4.34 5.35
CA THR A 53 5.28 4.94 5.78
C THR A 53 5.46 6.32 5.18
N GLU A 54 5.15 6.50 3.89
CA GLU A 54 5.26 7.80 3.23
C GLU A 54 4.28 8.81 3.84
N ILE A 55 3.01 8.45 4.01
CA ILE A 55 2.00 9.31 4.68
C ILE A 55 2.48 9.73 6.08
N ASN A 56 2.97 8.79 6.88
CA ASN A 56 3.47 9.08 8.22
C ASN A 56 4.72 9.98 8.20
N THR A 57 5.61 9.77 7.23
CA THR A 57 6.82 10.59 7.05
C THR A 57 6.43 12.03 6.70
N ARG A 58 5.47 12.23 5.80
CA ARG A 58 4.95 13.56 5.44
C ARG A 58 4.32 14.27 6.64
N ARG A 59 3.45 13.58 7.39
CA ARG A 59 2.84 14.13 8.61
C ARG A 59 3.89 14.53 9.66
N ARG A 60 4.91 13.70 9.84
CA ARG A 60 6.02 14.02 10.75
C ARG A 60 6.78 15.27 10.29
N ASN A 61 7.10 15.39 9.00
CA ASN A 61 7.81 16.54 8.46
C ASN A 61 6.97 17.83 8.51
N GLN A 62 5.64 17.74 8.42
CA GLN A 62 4.73 18.87 8.62
C GLN A 62 4.66 19.30 10.09
N SER A 63 4.67 18.34 11.03
CA SER A 63 4.60 18.61 12.47
C SER A 63 5.90 19.16 13.07
N VAL A 64 7.04 18.98 12.40
CA VAL A 64 8.36 19.47 12.84
C VAL A 64 8.66 20.88 12.32
N LYS A 65 7.82 21.41 11.41
CA LYS A 65 7.85 22.81 10.97
C LYS A 65 6.93 23.65 11.86
#